data_AF-A0A7C9EN19-F1
#
_entry.id   AF-A0A7C9EN19-F1
#
_cell.length_a   1.000
_cell.length_b   1.000
_cell.length_c   1.000
_cell.angle_alpha   90.00
_cell.angle_beta   90.00
_cell.angle_gamma   90.00
#
_symmetry.space_group_name_H-M   'P 1'
#
loop_
_entity.id
_entity.type
_entity.pdbx_description
1 polymer ?
#
loop_
_entity_poly.entity_id
_entity_poly.type
_entity_poly.pdbx_seq_one_letter_code
_entity_poly.pdbx_strand_id
1 'polypeptide(L)'
;GLVLVGGKEHKKFVLNPVTREIREVPPSPFALDPGACFIMHGLGYDSVSGDYKIVTLSFYDTDNECGYEWGYDPATDDYCTEMFVNVYSLKSNSWRRAESSPYDHAVSHVTSGVFVNGCIHWLASRTTDYKSAIVGFDLV
;
A
#
# COMPACT_ATOMS: atom_id res chain seq x y z
N GLY A 1 -9.12 14.63 -12.28
CA GLY A 1 -8.58 13.58 -11.38
C GLY A 1 -7.14 13.31 -11.73
N LEU A 2 -6.40 12.70 -10.81
CA LEU A 2 -5.00 12.29 -11.01
C LEU A 2 -4.92 10.77 -11.29
N VAL A 3 -3.82 10.32 -11.89
CA VAL A 3 -3.54 8.91 -12.15
C VAL A 3 -2.24 8.53 -11.44
N LEU A 4 -2.25 7.42 -10.70
CA LEU A 4 -1.05 6.81 -10.15
C LEU A 4 -0.51 5.79 -11.15
N VAL A 5 0.77 5.91 -11.51
CA VAL A 5 1.43 5.05 -12.50
C VAL A 5 2.62 4.37 -11.83
N GLY A 6 2.70 3.05 -11.98
CA GLY A 6 3.89 2.27 -11.63
C GLY A 6 4.92 2.30 -12.76
N GLY A 7 6.17 2.58 -12.43
CA GLY A 7 7.31 2.54 -13.34
C GLY A 7 8.22 1.32 -13.11
N LYS A 8 9.34 1.27 -13.82
CA LYS A 8 10.42 0.31 -13.54
C LYS A 8 10.99 0.55 -12.14
N GLU A 9 11.63 -0.47 -11.56
CA GLU A 9 12.31 -0.38 -10.25
C GLU A 9 11.39 0.13 -9.12
N HIS A 10 10.10 -0.24 -9.16
CA HIS A 10 9.10 0.14 -8.15
C HIS A 10 8.90 1.66 -7.97
N LYS A 11 9.35 2.46 -8.96
CA LYS A 11 9.10 3.91 -8.99
C LYS A 11 7.61 4.18 -9.19
N LYS A 12 7.15 5.28 -8.61
CA LYS A 12 5.75 5.71 -8.64
C LYS A 12 5.67 7.12 -9.18
N PHE A 13 4.69 7.36 -10.04
CA PHE A 13 4.45 8.66 -10.62
C PHE A 13 3.00 9.06 -10.47
N VAL A 14 2.76 10.33 -10.17
CA VAL A 14 1.43 10.94 -10.26
C VAL A 14 1.38 11.73 -11.55
N LEU A 15 0.42 11.38 -12.40
CA LEU A 15 0.14 12.04 -13.66
C LEU A 15 -1.15 12.85 -13.55
N ASN A 16 -1.10 14.10 -14.00
CA ASN A 16 -2.29 14.86 -14.35
C ASN A 16 -2.57 14.67 -15.85
N PRO A 17 -3.62 13.93 -16.25
CA PRO A 17 -3.88 13.64 -17.67
C PRO A 17 -4.28 14.87 -18.50
N VAL A 18 -4.74 15.94 -17.84
CA VAL A 18 -5.16 17.19 -18.51
C VAL A 18 -3.96 18.10 -18.77
N THR A 19 -3.13 18.34 -17.75
CA THR A 19 -1.96 19.21 -17.87
C THR A 19 -0.73 18.48 -18.41
N ARG A 20 -0.75 17.15 -18.40
CA ARG A 20 0.38 16.25 -18.72
C ARG A 20 1.57 16.41 -17.78
N GLU A 21 1.37 17.07 -16.64
CA GLU A 21 2.37 17.15 -15.59
C GLU A 21 2.56 15.79 -14.93
N ILE A 22 3.81 15.41 -14.77
CA ILE A 22 4.22 14.16 -14.12
C ILE A 22 5.07 14.54 -12.93
N ARG A 23 4.76 13.95 -11.78
CA ARG A 23 5.54 14.09 -10.56
C ARG A 23 5.95 12.71 -10.06
N GLU A 24 7.24 12.51 -9.85
CA GLU A 24 7.74 11.32 -9.17
C GLU A 24 7.38 11.37 -7.68
N VAL A 25 6.89 10.26 -7.17
CA VAL A 25 6.61 10.08 -5.75
C VAL A 25 7.89 9.54 -5.11
N PRO A 26 8.43 10.21 -4.08
CA PRO A 26 9.63 9.73 -3.42
C PRO A 26 9.39 8.35 -2.79
N PRO A 27 10.42 7.51 -2.65
CA PRO A 27 10.29 6.26 -1.91
C PRO A 27 9.85 6.55 -0.46
N SER A 28 9.03 5.68 0.10
CA SER A 28 8.67 5.78 1.51
C SER A 28 9.88 5.38 2.36
N PRO A 29 10.26 6.14 3.40
CA PRO A 29 11.29 5.72 4.35
C PRO A 29 10.84 4.53 5.20
N PHE A 30 9.55 4.17 5.14
CA PHE A 30 8.93 3.03 5.82
C PHE A 30 8.62 1.88 4.85
N ALA A 31 9.12 1.93 3.62
CA ALA A 31 8.92 0.86 2.65
C ALA A 31 9.73 -0.37 3.06
N LEU A 32 9.13 -1.55 2.92
CA LEU A 32 9.86 -2.80 2.90
C LEU A 32 10.72 -2.87 1.62
N ASP A 33 11.74 -3.73 1.63
CA ASP A 33 12.55 -3.99 0.44
C ASP A 33 11.65 -4.49 -0.71
N PRO A 34 11.55 -3.74 -1.83
CA PRO A 34 10.70 -4.13 -2.94
C PRO A 34 11.06 -5.47 -3.60
N GLY A 35 12.30 -5.95 -3.42
CA GLY A 35 12.73 -7.28 -3.89
C GLY A 35 12.28 -8.43 -3.00
N ALA A 36 11.77 -8.13 -1.81
CA ALA A 36 11.40 -9.11 -0.78
C ALA A 36 9.94 -8.99 -0.31
N CYS A 37 9.14 -8.06 -0.87
CA CYS A 37 7.77 -7.84 -0.44
C CYS A 37 6.79 -7.68 -1.60
N PHE A 38 5.53 -7.98 -1.33
CA PHE A 38 4.43 -7.56 -2.20
C PHE A 38 4.01 -6.14 -1.85
N ILE A 39 3.57 -5.40 -2.87
CA ILE A 39 3.19 -4.01 -2.73
C ILE A 39 1.89 -3.76 -3.51
N MET A 40 0.93 -3.11 -2.86
CA MET A 40 -0.29 -2.62 -3.48
C MET A 40 -0.44 -1.12 -3.25
N HIS A 41 -1.20 -0.47 -4.12
CA HIS A 41 -1.35 0.97 -4.11
C HIS A 41 -2.81 1.36 -4.25
N GLY A 42 -3.16 2.51 -3.69
CA GLY A 42 -4.41 3.19 -3.95
C GLY A 42 -4.20 4.70 -3.95
N LEU A 43 -4.95 5.39 -4.80
CA LEU A 43 -4.96 6.84 -4.90
C LEU A 43 -6.37 7.34 -4.59
N GLY A 44 -6.50 8.34 -3.73
CA GLY A 44 -7.79 8.96 -3.42
C GLY A 44 -7.66 10.42 -3.03
N TYR A 45 -8.81 11.09 -2.92
CA TYR A 45 -8.89 12.50 -2.56
C TYR A 45 -9.51 12.64 -1.17
N ASP A 46 -8.75 13.21 -0.24
CA ASP A 46 -9.23 13.63 1.06
C ASP A 46 -9.86 15.03 0.93
N SER A 47 -11.20 15.05 0.97
CA SER A 47 -11.98 16.29 0.87
C SER A 47 -11.86 17.21 2.09
N VAL A 48 -11.46 16.70 3.25
CA VAL A 48 -11.35 17.49 4.49
C VAL A 48 -10.07 18.32 4.47
N SER A 49 -8.94 17.72 4.11
CA SER A 49 -7.67 18.46 3.98
C SER A 49 -7.45 19.09 2.60
N GLY A 50 -8.29 18.71 1.62
CA GLY A 50 -8.18 19.14 0.23
C GLY A 50 -6.91 18.60 -0.45
N ASP A 51 -6.59 17.33 -0.21
CA ASP A 51 -5.33 16.70 -0.62
C ASP A 51 -5.57 15.38 -1.35
N TYR A 52 -4.71 15.09 -2.32
CA TYR A 52 -4.64 13.74 -2.88
C TYR A 52 -3.65 12.93 -2.05
N LYS A 53 -4.05 11.72 -1.68
CA LYS A 53 -3.21 10.82 -0.89
C LYS A 53 -3.00 9.51 -1.63
N ILE A 54 -1.79 8.98 -1.51
CA ILE A 54 -1.45 7.63 -1.97
C ILE A 54 -1.32 6.75 -0.73
N VAL A 55 -2.05 5.65 -0.70
CA VAL A 55 -1.88 4.61 0.30
C VAL A 55 -1.14 3.46 -0.34
N THR A 56 -0.05 3.04 0.28
CA THR A 56 0.73 1.87 -0.11
C THR A 56 0.59 0.82 0.97
N LEU A 57 0.14 -0.37 0.58
CA LEU A 57 0.17 -1.57 1.40
C LEU A 57 1.41 -2.39 1.01
N SER A 58 2.15 -2.94 1.97
CA SER A 58 3.23 -3.89 1.68
C SER A 58 3.29 -5.01 2.72
N PHE A 59 3.76 -6.19 2.35
CA PHE A 59 3.90 -7.32 3.27
C PHE A 59 4.90 -8.33 2.71
N TYR A 60 5.55 -9.08 3.59
CA TYR A 60 6.40 -10.20 3.20
C TYR A 60 5.54 -11.38 2.74
N ASP A 61 6.01 -12.10 1.73
CA ASP A 61 5.40 -13.37 1.35
C ASP A 61 5.70 -14.40 2.43
N THR A 62 4.71 -14.68 3.28
CA THR A 62 4.83 -15.69 4.34
C THR A 62 4.42 -17.08 3.86
N ASP A 63 3.87 -17.18 2.66
CA ASP A 63 3.48 -18.44 2.07
C ASP A 63 4.75 -19.00 1.43
N ASN A 64 5.31 -20.05 2.03
CA ASN A 64 6.60 -20.67 1.66
C ASN A 64 6.71 -21.19 0.21
N GLU A 65 5.80 -20.83 -0.69
CA GLU A 65 5.80 -21.22 -2.11
C GLU A 65 7.08 -20.77 -2.83
N CYS A 66 7.68 -19.66 -2.41
CA CYS A 66 8.88 -19.11 -3.05
C CYS A 66 10.22 -19.64 -2.47
N GLY A 67 10.20 -20.38 -1.35
CA GLY A 67 11.41 -20.96 -0.75
C GLY A 67 12.44 -19.97 -0.19
N TYR A 68 12.05 -18.72 0.06
CA TYR A 68 12.89 -17.68 0.66
C TYR A 68 12.37 -17.29 2.05
N GLU A 69 13.26 -17.11 3.03
CA GLU A 69 12.92 -16.72 4.41
C GLU A 69 12.74 -15.19 4.57
N TRP A 70 11.97 -14.55 3.68
CA TRP A 70 11.76 -13.10 3.77
C TRP A 70 10.89 -12.75 4.99
N GLY A 71 11.32 -11.72 5.73
CA GLY A 71 10.63 -11.28 6.94
C GLY A 71 10.97 -12.08 8.20
N TYR A 72 11.84 -13.10 8.13
CA TYR A 72 12.35 -13.80 9.31
C TYR A 72 13.23 -12.88 10.15
N ASP A 73 12.94 -12.80 11.45
CA ASP A 73 13.76 -12.11 12.43
C ASP A 73 14.48 -13.12 13.34
N PRO A 74 15.80 -13.34 13.18
CA PRO A 74 16.55 -14.30 13.98
C PRO A 74 16.66 -13.90 15.46
N ALA A 75 16.39 -12.64 15.82
CA ALA A 75 16.40 -12.21 17.22
C ALA A 75 15.14 -12.67 17.97
N THR A 76 14.02 -12.82 17.26
CA THR A 76 12.73 -13.22 17.82
C THR A 76 12.30 -14.63 17.44
N ASP A 77 13.00 -15.27 16.49
CA ASP A 77 12.64 -16.58 15.92
C ASP A 77 11.22 -16.59 15.34
N ASP A 78 10.84 -15.47 14.70
CA ASP A 78 9.48 -15.25 14.17
C ASP A 78 9.53 -14.57 12.80
N TYR A 79 8.42 -14.67 12.05
CA TYR A 79 8.24 -14.00 10.76
C TYR A 79 7.40 -12.74 10.91
N CYS A 80 7.82 -11.67 10.25
CA CYS A 80 7.05 -10.44 10.17
C CYS A 80 5.77 -10.66 9.35
N THR A 81 4.65 -10.77 10.07
CA THR A 81 3.30 -10.92 9.50
C THR A 81 2.54 -9.60 9.38
N GLU A 82 3.22 -8.47 9.63
CA GLU A 82 2.60 -7.16 9.59
C GLU A 82 2.23 -6.73 8.16
N MET A 83 1.04 -6.14 8.02
CA MET A 83 0.53 -5.60 6.76
C MET A 83 0.77 -4.10 6.73
N PHE A 84 1.90 -3.70 6.15
CA PHE A 84 2.44 -2.35 6.24
C PHE A 84 1.58 -1.32 5.53
N VAL A 85 1.09 -0.28 6.23
CA VAL A 85 0.30 0.81 5.64
C VAL A 85 1.07 2.13 5.65
N ASN A 86 1.46 2.62 4.47
CA ASN A 86 2.16 3.89 4.30
C ASN A 86 1.30 4.88 3.52
N VAL A 87 1.20 6.13 4.01
CA VAL A 87 0.37 7.17 3.40
C VAL A 87 1.24 8.33 2.95
N TYR A 88 1.17 8.69 1.68
CA TYR A 88 1.82 9.87 1.12
C TYR A 88 0.80 10.96 0.89
N SER A 89 1.11 12.17 1.36
CA SER A 89 0.36 13.38 1.06
C SER A 89 1.03 14.12 -0.10
N LEU A 90 0.27 14.41 -1.16
CA LEU A 90 0.78 15.18 -2.29
C LEU A 90 1.01 16.64 -1.92
N LYS A 91 0.15 17.19 -1.06
CA LYS A 91 0.19 18.57 -0.56
C LYS A 91 1.38 18.83 0.34
N SER A 92 1.67 17.97 1.32
CA SER A 92 2.83 18.14 2.22
C SER A 92 4.12 17.53 1.68
N ASN A 93 4.05 16.77 0.57
CA ASN A 93 5.19 16.05 0.00
C ASN A 93 5.87 15.13 1.01
N SER A 94 5.10 14.49 1.88
CA SER A 94 5.66 13.66 2.95
C SER A 94 4.93 12.33 3.08
N TRP A 95 5.70 11.33 3.51
CA TRP A 95 5.18 10.03 3.92
C TRP A 95 4.93 10.03 5.42
N ARG A 96 3.88 9.32 5.82
CA ARG A 96 3.66 8.89 7.20
C ARG A 96 3.38 7.40 7.23
N ARG A 97 3.75 6.78 8.35
CA ARG A 97 3.36 5.42 8.68
C ARG A 97 2.00 5.44 9.38
N ALA A 98 1.06 4.61 8.95
CA ALA A 98 -0.16 4.33 9.69
C ALA A 98 -0.02 3.00 10.46
N GLU A 99 -1.01 2.68 11.29
CA GLU A 99 -1.10 1.35 11.90
C GLU A 99 -1.16 0.28 10.82
N SER A 100 -0.49 -0.85 11.07
CA SER A 100 -0.53 -2.01 10.18
C SER A 100 -1.96 -2.54 10.07
N SER A 101 -2.33 -3.03 8.89
CA SER A 101 -3.68 -3.53 8.67
C SER A 101 -3.90 -4.82 9.46
N PRO A 102 -5.05 -4.99 10.14
CA PRO A 102 -5.37 -6.24 10.83
C PRO A 102 -5.89 -7.33 9.88
N TYR A 103 -5.99 -7.03 8.59
CA TYR A 103 -6.45 -7.94 7.54
C TYR A 103 -5.29 -8.38 6.68
N ASP A 104 -5.38 -9.61 6.18
CA ASP A 104 -4.42 -10.14 5.23
C ASP A 104 -4.82 -9.75 3.81
N HIS A 105 -3.93 -9.02 3.13
CA HIS A 105 -4.19 -8.53 1.78
C HIS A 105 -3.55 -9.38 0.67
N ALA A 106 -2.99 -10.55 1.01
CA ALA A 106 -2.39 -11.48 0.04
C ALA A 106 -3.40 -12.04 -0.97
N VAL A 107 -4.69 -12.10 -0.59
CA VAL A 107 -5.81 -12.71 -1.35
C VAL A 107 -5.84 -12.35 -2.82
N SER A 108 -5.51 -11.12 -3.18
CA SER A 108 -5.78 -10.60 -4.52
C SER A 108 -4.55 -10.47 -5.41
N HIS A 109 -3.34 -10.80 -4.92
CA HIS A 109 -2.05 -10.48 -5.54
C HIS A 109 -2.10 -9.25 -6.47
N VAL A 110 -1.67 -8.10 -5.97
CA VAL A 110 -1.39 -6.90 -6.79
C VAL A 110 -2.64 -6.18 -7.34
N THR A 111 -3.80 -6.26 -6.67
CA THR A 111 -4.93 -5.38 -7.06
C THR A 111 -4.72 -3.94 -6.58
N SER A 112 -5.04 -2.98 -7.45
CA SER A 112 -5.06 -1.56 -7.08
C SER A 112 -6.29 -1.25 -6.24
N GLY A 113 -6.11 -0.44 -5.20
CA GLY A 113 -7.17 0.00 -4.32
C GLY A 113 -8.16 0.91 -5.04
N VAL A 114 -9.45 0.72 -4.75
CA VAL A 114 -10.55 1.46 -5.38
C VAL A 114 -11.05 2.55 -4.44
N PHE A 115 -10.98 3.80 -4.90
CA PHE A 115 -11.47 4.95 -4.12
C PHE A 115 -12.99 5.12 -4.28
N VAL A 116 -13.71 5.05 -3.17
CA VAL A 116 -15.17 5.23 -3.09
C VAL A 116 -15.51 5.95 -1.77
N ASN A 117 -16.28 7.04 -1.85
CA ASN A 117 -16.80 7.77 -0.68
C ASN A 117 -15.76 8.13 0.40
N GLY A 118 -14.59 8.63 0.00
CA GLY A 118 -13.55 9.06 0.94
C GLY A 118 -12.62 7.93 1.41
N CYS A 119 -12.95 6.68 1.13
CA CYS A 119 -12.15 5.52 1.50
C CYS A 119 -11.52 4.84 0.28
N ILE A 120 -10.35 4.23 0.47
CA ILE A 120 -9.75 3.33 -0.52
C ILE A 120 -10.00 1.89 -0.08
N HIS A 121 -10.51 1.06 -0.99
CA HIS A 121 -10.92 -0.31 -0.68
C HIS A 121 -10.04 -1.35 -1.38
N TRP A 122 -9.72 -2.43 -0.67
CA TRP A 122 -9.05 -3.62 -1.19
C TRP A 122 -9.82 -4.89 -0.82
N LEU A 123 -9.66 -5.93 -1.64
CA LEU A 123 -10.02 -7.28 -1.25
C LEU A 123 -8.97 -7.84 -0.30
N ALA A 124 -9.43 -8.42 0.80
CA ALA A 124 -8.59 -8.97 1.85
C ALA A 124 -9.23 -10.22 2.47
N SER A 125 -8.53 -10.89 3.37
CA SER A 125 -9.03 -11.95 4.23
C SER A 125 -8.95 -11.53 5.69
N ARG A 126 -9.83 -12.09 6.52
CA ARG A 126 -9.70 -12.01 7.97
C ARG A 126 -8.68 -13.03 8.44
N THR A 127 -7.70 -12.58 9.22
CA THR A 127 -6.63 -13.45 9.77
C THR A 127 -7.16 -14.56 10.70
N THR A 128 -8.35 -14.40 11.28
CA THR A 128 -8.93 -15.37 12.23
C THR A 128 -9.63 -16.56 11.59
N ASP A 129 -10.28 -16.36 10.44
CA ASP A 129 -11.13 -17.39 9.81
C ASP A 129 -11.00 -17.44 8.27
N TYR A 130 -10.04 -16.70 7.71
CA TYR A 130 -9.69 -16.62 6.29
C TYR A 130 -10.86 -16.28 5.36
N LYS A 131 -11.94 -15.71 5.89
CA LYS A 131 -13.07 -15.27 5.08
C LYS A 131 -12.72 -13.99 4.32
N SER A 132 -13.11 -13.94 3.06
CA SER A 132 -12.95 -12.75 2.22
C SER A 132 -13.73 -11.56 2.79
N ALA A 133 -13.12 -10.39 2.71
CA ALA A 133 -13.68 -9.11 3.12
C ALA A 133 -13.28 -8.02 2.11
N ILE A 134 -14.05 -6.94 2.09
CA ILE A 134 -13.65 -5.68 1.47
C ILE A 134 -13.29 -4.73 2.61
N VAL A 135 -12.03 -4.30 2.65
CA VAL A 135 -11.50 -3.46 3.73
C VAL A 135 -11.25 -2.07 3.18
N GLY A 136 -11.79 -1.05 3.86
CA GLY A 136 -11.61 0.35 3.53
C GLY A 136 -10.60 1.04 4.44
N PHE A 137 -9.69 1.82 3.86
CA PHE A 137 -8.87 2.80 4.56
C PHE A 137 -9.48 4.19 4.39
N ASP A 138 -9.88 4.82 5.50
CA ASP A 138 -10.39 6.20 5.51
C ASP A 138 -9.24 7.19 5.31
N LEU A 139 -9.42 8.14 4.38
CA LEU A 139 -8.41 9.14 4.07
C LEU A 139 -8.47 10.38 4.98
N VAL A 140 -9.54 10.55 5.77
CA VAL A 140 -9.74 11.70 6.66
C VAL A 140 -8.91 11.57 7.94
#